data_AF-A0A9E6FFJ9-F1
#
_entry.id   AF-A0A9E6FFJ9-F1
#
_cell.length_a   1.000
_cell.length_b   1.000
_cell.length_c   1.000
_cell.angle_alpha   90.00
_cell.angle_beta   90.00
_cell.angle_gamma   90.00
#
_symmetry.space_group_name_H-M   'P 1'
#
loop_
_entity.id
_entity.type
_entity.pdbx_description
1 polymer ?
#
loop_
_entity_poly.entity_id
_entity_poly.type
_entity_poly.pdbx_seq_one_letter_code
_entity_poly.pdbx_strand_id
1 'polypeptide(L)'
;MQTQTTQIRVTLPVQLQGYLQAKANKYGLSLSAYIRNLVINDVQDVEHPVFEMSTQSVNDLQEAIAAEKAGKLVSTDNVNQLLQDL
;
A
#
# COMPACT_ATOMS: atom_id res chain seq x y z
N MET A 1 0.06 12.53 11.23
CA MET A 1 -0.55 12.41 9.89
C MET A 1 -2.06 12.42 10.04
N GLN A 2 -2.75 13.43 9.51
CA GLN A 2 -4.21 13.48 9.51
C GLN A 2 -4.72 12.48 8.46
N THR A 3 -5.41 11.43 8.90
CA THR A 3 -6.01 10.45 7.98
C THR A 3 -7.04 11.16 7.11
N GLN A 4 -6.75 11.32 5.81
CA GLN A 4 -7.72 11.82 4.85
C GLN A 4 -8.78 10.75 4.64
N THR A 5 -10.00 11.00 5.11
CA THR A 5 -11.14 10.10 4.91
C THR A 5 -12.06 10.67 3.83
N THR A 6 -12.37 9.87 2.81
CA THR A 6 -13.33 10.22 1.76
C THR A 6 -14.66 9.50 1.99
N GLN A 7 -15.78 10.21 1.79
CA GLN A 7 -17.11 9.62 1.88
C GLN A 7 -17.58 9.12 0.51
N ILE A 8 -18.10 7.89 0.47
CA ILE A 8 -18.71 7.32 -0.74
C ILE A 8 -20.23 7.29 -0.55
N ARG A 9 -20.98 7.88 -1.49
CA ARG A 9 -22.45 7.83 -1.56
C ARG A 9 -22.85 7.15 -2.87
N VAL A 10 -23.65 6.10 -2.78
CA VAL A 10 -24.12 5.33 -3.95
C VAL A 10 -25.62 5.17 -3.88
N THR A 11 -26.30 5.40 -5.00
CA THR A 11 -27.73 5.11 -5.17
C THR A 11 -27.86 3.77 -5.88
N LEU A 12 -28.58 2.84 -5.26
CA LEU A 12 -28.77 1.48 -5.78
C LEU A 12 -30.27 1.19 -5.92
N PRO A 13 -30.68 0.42 -6.95
CA PRO A 13 -32.02 -0.16 -6.99
C PRO A 13 -32.29 -1.03 -5.76
N VAL A 14 -33.53 -1.04 -5.27
CA VAL A 14 -33.93 -1.75 -4.05
C VAL A 14 -33.57 -3.23 -4.09
N GLN A 15 -33.74 -3.87 -5.25
CA GLN A 15 -33.42 -5.28 -5.45
C GLN A 15 -31.92 -5.55 -5.28
N LEU A 16 -31.07 -4.66 -5.82
CA LEU A 16 -29.62 -4.78 -5.71
C LEU A 16 -29.14 -4.53 -4.28
N GLN A 17 -29.73 -3.56 -3.59
CA GLN A 17 -29.46 -3.32 -2.16
C GLN A 17 -29.78 -4.57 -1.33
N GLY A 18 -30.95 -5.19 -1.55
CA GLY A 18 -31.34 -6.41 -0.85
C GLY A 18 -30.37 -7.57 -1.08
N TYR A 19 -29.91 -7.74 -2.32
CA TYR A 19 -28.93 -8.78 -2.66
C TYR A 19 -27.57 -8.55 -1.98
N LEU A 20 -27.07 -7.31 -1.98
CA LEU A 20 -25.83 -6.96 -1.30
C LEU A 20 -25.94 -7.12 0.22
N GLN A 21 -27.09 -6.75 0.80
CA GLN A 21 -27.34 -6.94 2.23
C GLN A 21 -27.33 -8.42 2.61
N ALA A 22 -27.97 -9.28 1.81
CA ALA A 22 -27.97 -10.72 2.04
C ALA A 22 -26.55 -11.31 1.98
N LYS A 23 -25.72 -10.87 1.02
CA LYS A 23 -24.31 -11.27 0.95
C LYS A 23 -23.50 -10.77 2.13
N ALA A 24 -23.67 -9.51 2.54
CA ALA A 24 -22.98 -8.94 3.70
C ALA A 24 -23.33 -9.73 4.98
N ASN A 25 -24.62 -10.01 5.19
CA ASN A 25 -25.12 -10.79 6.32
C ASN A 25 -24.55 -12.21 6.37
N LYS A 26 -24.35 -12.87 5.22
CA LYS A 26 -23.72 -14.20 5.15
C LYS A 26 -22.33 -14.22 5.78
N TYR A 27 -21.60 -13.10 5.69
CA TYR A 27 -20.26 -12.94 6.27
C TYR A 27 -20.26 -12.21 7.62
N GLY A 28 -21.44 -11.93 8.20
CA GLY A 28 -21.55 -11.16 9.44
C GLY A 28 -21.09 -9.70 9.31
N LEU A 29 -21.05 -9.16 8.08
CA LEU A 29 -20.57 -7.82 7.79
C LEU A 29 -21.73 -6.83 7.68
N SER A 30 -21.47 -5.57 8.04
CA SER A 30 -22.33 -4.47 7.63
C SER A 30 -22.24 -4.26 6.11
N LEU A 31 -23.28 -3.66 5.50
CA LEU A 31 -23.28 -3.35 4.08
C LEU A 31 -22.09 -2.45 3.69
N SER A 32 -21.74 -1.48 4.54
CA SER A 32 -20.60 -0.59 4.32
C SER A 32 -19.25 -1.31 4.37
N ALA A 33 -19.07 -2.25 5.30
CA ALA A 33 -17.87 -3.08 5.38
C ALA A 33 -17.75 -3.99 4.16
N TYR A 34 -18.85 -4.58 3.72
CA TYR A 34 -18.88 -5.41 2.52
C TYR A 34 -18.55 -4.61 1.25
N ILE A 35 -19.12 -3.40 1.09
CA ILE A 35 -18.77 -2.51 -0.04
C ILE A 35 -17.30 -2.12 0.00
N ARG A 36 -16.76 -1.77 1.18
CA ARG A 36 -15.33 -1.47 1.33
C ARG A 36 -14.46 -2.64 0.88
N ASN A 37 -14.82 -3.87 1.29
CA ASN A 37 -14.10 -5.07 0.87
C ASN A 37 -14.14 -5.28 -0.65
N LEU A 38 -15.29 -5.04 -1.30
CA LEU A 38 -15.39 -5.11 -2.75
C LEU A 38 -14.46 -4.10 -3.44
N VAL A 39 -14.45 -2.85 -2.97
CA VAL A 39 -13.58 -1.81 -3.54
C VAL A 39 -12.10 -2.16 -3.38
N ILE A 40 -11.69 -2.67 -2.21
CA ILE A 40 -10.30 -3.07 -1.97
C ILE A 40 -9.90 -4.19 -2.93
N ASN A 41 -10.74 -5.24 -3.04
CA ASN A 41 -10.43 -6.37 -3.91
C ASN A 41 -10.46 -6.00 -5.41
N ASP A 42 -11.17 -4.94 -5.79
CA ASP A 42 -11.18 -4.44 -7.17
C ASP A 42 -9.88 -3.71 -7.52
N VAL A 43 -9.29 -2.97 -6.57
CA VAL A 43 -8.06 -2.20 -6.79
C VAL A 43 -6.78 -2.95 -6.40
N GLN A 44 -6.89 -4.10 -5.71
CA GLN A 44 -5.73 -4.83 -5.19
C GLN A 44 -4.76 -5.27 -6.31
N ASP A 45 -5.31 -5.60 -7.48
CA ASP A 45 -4.57 -6.13 -8.63
C ASP A 45 -4.23 -5.03 -9.65
N VAL A 46 -4.60 -3.78 -9.37
CA VAL A 46 -4.21 -2.65 -10.19
C VAL A 46 -2.76 -2.32 -9.88
N GLU A 47 -1.86 -2.64 -10.81
CA GLU A 47 -0.45 -2.21 -10.73
C GLU A 47 -0.42 -0.70 -10.50
N HIS A 48 0.04 -0.28 -9.33
CA HIS A 48 0.29 1.12 -9.08
C HIS A 48 1.31 1.61 -10.10
N PRO A 49 1.12 2.79 -10.73
CA PRO A 49 2.12 3.34 -11.62
C PRO A 49 3.41 3.51 -10.82
N VAL A 50 4.37 2.63 -11.08
CA VAL A 50 5.73 2.79 -10.60
C VAL A 50 6.35 3.88 -11.47
N PHE A 51 6.49 5.07 -10.90
CA PHE A 51 7.21 6.14 -11.55
C PHE A 51 8.67 5.73 -11.68
N GLU A 52 9.29 6.07 -12.81
CA GLU A 52 10.72 5.89 -12.96
C GLU A 52 11.43 6.65 -11.82
N MET A 53 12.36 5.97 -11.15
CA MET A 53 13.17 6.61 -10.11
C MET A 53 13.92 7.79 -10.71
N SER A 54 14.15 8.83 -9.92
CA SER A 54 14.97 9.96 -10.36
C SER A 54 16.36 9.47 -10.80
N THR A 55 16.99 10.15 -11.76
CA THR A 55 18.35 9.81 -12.21
C THR A 55 19.32 9.73 -11.03
N GLN A 56 19.14 10.60 -10.02
CA GLN A 56 19.94 10.59 -8.80
C GLN A 56 19.76 9.27 -8.04
N SER A 57 18.52 8.86 -7.76
CA SER A 57 18.22 7.63 -7.04
C SER A 57 18.73 6.37 -7.77
N VAL A 58 18.69 6.37 -9.11
CA VAL A 58 19.24 5.28 -9.92
C VAL A 58 20.76 5.22 -9.79
N ASN A 59 21.45 6.36 -9.81
CA ASN A 59 22.90 6.42 -9.64
C ASN A 59 23.33 5.98 -8.23
N ASP A 60 22.66 6.47 -7.19
CA ASP A 60 22.93 6.11 -5.80
C ASP A 60 22.77 4.59 -5.58
N LEU A 61 21.74 3.99 -6.19
CA LEU A 61 21.52 2.54 -6.17
C LEU A 61 22.66 1.78 -6.86
N GLN A 62 23.11 2.25 -8.03
CA GLN A 62 24.22 1.62 -8.74
C GLN A 62 25.53 1.69 -7.95
N GLU A 63 25.81 2.85 -7.33
CA GLU A 63 26.97 3.02 -6.45
C GLU A 63 26.90 2.09 -5.23
N ALA A 64 25.73 1.98 -4.60
CA ALA A 64 25.52 1.07 -3.48
C ALA A 64 25.74 -0.41 -3.87
N ILE A 65 25.18 -0.86 -5.00
CA ILE A 65 25.38 -2.22 -5.52
C ILE A 65 26.86 -2.47 -5.85
N ALA A 66 27.55 -1.48 -6.41
CA ALA A 66 28.98 -1.59 -6.70
C ALA A 66 29.82 -1.67 -5.41
N ALA A 67 29.47 -0.88 -4.39
CA ALA A 67 30.12 -0.91 -3.08
C ALA A 67 29.89 -2.25 -2.35
N GLU A 68 28.68 -2.82 -2.44
CA GLU A 68 28.37 -4.17 -1.95
C GLU A 68 29.25 -5.22 -2.63
N LYS A 69 29.28 -5.24 -3.97
CA LYS A 69 30.10 -6.19 -4.74
C LYS A 69 31.61 -6.03 -4.46
N ALA A 70 32.05 -4.81 -4.17
CA ALA A 70 33.43 -4.51 -3.83
C ALA A 70 33.77 -4.77 -2.35
N GLY A 71 32.80 -5.20 -1.53
CA GLY A 71 32.99 -5.45 -0.09
C GLY A 71 33.28 -4.20 0.73
N LYS A 72 32.89 -3.02 0.24
CA LYS A 72 33.10 -1.70 0.90
C LYS A 72 31.98 -1.34 1.87
N LEU A 73 31.12 -2.28 2.23
CA LEU A 73 30.02 -2.05 3.14
C LEU A 73 30.55 -1.83 4.56
N VAL A 74 30.00 -0.82 5.24
CA VAL A 74 30.24 -0.61 6.67
C VAL A 74 29.34 -1.59 7.43
N SER A 75 29.94 -2.60 8.05
CA SER A 75 29.24 -3.49 8.96
C SER A 75 29.32 -2.91 10.37
N THR A 76 28.19 -2.79 11.05
CA THR A 76 28.12 -2.34 12.44
C THR A 76 27.12 -3.17 13.22
N ASP A 77 27.55 -3.64 14.40
CA ASP A 77 26.70 -4.39 15.34
C ASP A 77 26.00 -3.44 16.34
N ASN A 78 26.25 -2.13 16.24
CA ASN A 78 25.70 -1.14 17.15
C ASN A 78 24.67 -0.25 16.45
N VAL A 79 23.41 -0.60 16.62
CA VAL A 79 22.25 0.12 16.08
C VAL A 79 22.23 1.59 16.51
N ASN A 80 22.65 1.91 17.74
CA ASN A 80 22.65 3.30 18.22
C ASN A 80 23.67 4.17 17.47
N GLN A 81 24.84 3.59 17.13
CA GLN A 81 25.85 4.30 16.36
C GLN A 81 25.40 4.50 14.92
N LEU A 82 24.82 3.46 14.30
CA LEU A 82 24.27 3.54 12.94
C LEU A 82 23.27 4.69 12.79
N LEU A 83 22.38 4.86 13.77
CA LEU A 83 21.37 5.93 13.75
C LEU A 83 21.95 7.34 13.96
N GLN A 84 23.16 7.47 14.50
CA GLN A 84 23.86 8.75 14.60
C GLN A 84 24.62 9.12 13.31
N ASP A 85 25.04 8.12 12.54
CA ASP A 85 25.84 8.29 11.32
C ASP A 85 24.99 8.47 10.04
N LEU A 86 23.67 8.19 10.12
CA LEU A 86 22.67 8.40 9.07
C LEU A 86 22.18 9.86 9.00
#